data_AF-A0A1Q7ET85-F1
#
_entry.id   AF-A0A1Q7ET85-F1
#
_cell.length_a   1.000
_cell.length_b   1.000
_cell.length_c   1.000
_cell.angle_alpha   90.00
_cell.angle_beta   90.00
_cell.angle_gamma   90.00
#
_symmetry.space_group_name_H-M   'P 1'
#
loop_
_entity.id
_entity.type
_entity.pdbx_description
1 polymer ?
#
loop_
_entity_poly.entity_id
_entity_poly.type
_entity_poly.pdbx_seq_one_letter_code
_entity_poly.pdbx_strand_id
1 'polypeptide(L)'
;MVSLLLVGCGKHYWGKPGSSFTDFSQDTRECAQEHAMYMSGNKEYGIVSPDLYRACMKSRGWTRQQHQDPPPPGWFRGIEGDEIVRLDALPPQPHLEPVSDLPRCERGATAATARDSQGRWRCRL
;
A
#
# COMPACT_ATOMS: atom_id res chain seq x y z
N MET A 1 6.17 8.70 38.08
CA MET A 1 6.04 9.24 36.72
C MET A 1 5.35 8.21 35.87
N VAL A 2 4.10 8.45 35.46
CA VAL A 2 3.39 7.59 34.51
C VAL A 2 3.90 7.97 33.12
N SER A 3 4.86 7.19 32.60
CA SER A 3 5.31 7.33 31.22
C SER A 3 4.21 6.78 30.32
N LEU A 4 3.42 7.67 29.71
CA LEU A 4 2.51 7.32 28.61
C LEU A 4 3.36 6.70 27.49
N LEU A 5 3.31 5.37 27.34
CA LEU A 5 3.75 4.71 26.12
C LEU A 5 2.80 5.15 25.01
N LEU A 6 3.19 6.17 24.24
CA LEU A 6 2.59 6.43 22.93
C LEU A 6 2.96 5.25 22.01
N VAL A 7 2.30 4.11 22.18
CA VAL A 7 2.23 3.06 21.16
C VAL A 7 1.30 3.56 20.05
N GLY A 8 1.74 4.60 19.34
CA GLY A 8 1.10 5.07 18.13
C GLY A 8 1.09 3.95 17.11
N CYS A 9 -0.08 3.70 16.54
CA CYS A 9 -0.43 2.63 15.60
C CYS A 9 0.30 2.83 14.25
N GLY A 10 1.62 2.66 14.24
CA GLY A 10 2.45 2.75 13.05
C GLY A 10 2.13 1.62 12.07
N LYS A 11 2.34 1.90 10.78
CA LYS A 11 2.28 0.86 9.74
C LYS A 11 3.71 0.41 9.43
N HIS A 12 3.83 -0.83 8.94
CA HIS A 12 5.13 -1.36 8.57
C HIS A 12 5.47 -0.98 7.14
N TYR A 13 6.69 -0.49 6.97
CA TYR A 13 7.26 -0.11 5.69
C TYR A 13 8.62 -0.79 5.48
N TRP A 14 9.00 -0.90 4.21
CA TRP A 14 10.28 -1.41 3.76
C TRP A 14 11.13 -0.29 3.19
N GLY A 15 12.38 -0.18 3.64
CA GLY A 15 13.35 0.77 3.11
C GLY A 15 14.70 0.11 2.87
N LYS A 16 15.42 0.59 1.85
CA LYS A 16 16.78 0.17 1.50
C LYS A 16 17.58 1.38 1.02
N PRO A 17 18.74 1.70 1.60
CA PRO A 17 19.53 2.87 1.17
C PRO A 17 19.88 2.80 -0.31
N GLY A 18 19.61 3.89 -1.04
CA GLY A 18 19.90 4.00 -2.47
C GLY A 18 18.98 3.21 -3.41
N SER A 19 17.97 2.50 -2.89
CA SER A 19 17.00 1.79 -3.73
C SER A 19 15.86 2.71 -4.19
N SER A 20 15.32 2.41 -5.36
CA SER A 20 14.13 3.03 -5.93
C SER A 20 12.86 2.23 -5.67
N PHE A 21 11.71 2.82 -6.01
CA PHE A 21 10.44 2.10 -6.04
C PHE A 21 10.44 0.94 -7.05
N THR A 22 11.14 1.10 -8.18
CA THR A 22 11.29 0.04 -9.18
C THR A 22 12.00 -1.17 -8.58
N ASP A 23 13.10 -0.96 -7.85
CA ASP A 23 13.82 -2.02 -7.15
C ASP A 23 12.92 -2.72 -6.12
N PHE A 24 12.15 -1.94 -5.36
CA PHE A 24 11.18 -2.47 -4.39
C PHE A 24 10.13 -3.35 -5.06
N SER A 25 9.55 -2.88 -6.17
CA SER A 25 8.50 -3.60 -6.90
C SER A 25 9.00 -4.91 -7.50
N GLN A 26 10.22 -4.91 -8.02
CA GLN A 26 10.85 -6.10 -8.56
C GLN A 26 11.12 -7.12 -7.45
N ASP A 27 11.79 -6.71 -6.38
CA ASP A 27 12.15 -7.59 -5.27
C ASP A 27 10.90 -8.17 -4.58
N THR A 28 9.88 -7.33 -4.38
CA THR A 28 8.60 -7.76 -3.78
C THR A 28 7.93 -8.83 -4.63
N ARG A 29 7.86 -8.63 -5.96
CA ARG A 29 7.24 -9.59 -6.89
C ARG A 29 7.98 -10.92 -6.89
N GLU A 30 9.32 -10.88 -6.98
CA GLU A 30 10.12 -12.10 -6.99
C GLU A 30 10.00 -12.87 -5.67
N CYS A 31 10.15 -12.20 -4.53
CA CYS A 31 9.97 -12.82 -3.21
C CYS A 31 8.55 -13.36 -2.99
N ALA A 32 7.52 -12.68 -3.51
CA ALA A 32 6.14 -13.16 -3.45
C ALA A 32 5.96 -14.42 -4.31
N GLN A 33 6.47 -14.43 -5.54
CA GLN A 33 6.35 -15.56 -6.48
C GLN A 33 7.08 -16.82 -6.02
N GLU A 34 8.23 -16.67 -5.36
CA GLU A 34 9.00 -17.78 -4.79
C GLU A 34 8.28 -18.46 -3.60
N HIS A 35 7.42 -17.71 -2.90
CA HIS A 35 6.80 -18.14 -1.65
C HIS A 35 5.26 -18.13 -1.67
N ALA A 36 4.68 -18.09 -2.87
CA ALA A 36 3.25 -18.16 -3.07
C ALA A 36 2.76 -19.60 -3.23
N MET A 37 1.67 -19.90 -2.54
CA MET A 37 0.81 -21.03 -2.89
C MET A 37 -0.21 -20.55 -3.91
N TYR A 38 0.00 -20.90 -5.19
CA TYR A 38 -0.87 -20.48 -6.29
C TYR A 38 -2.23 -21.15 -6.21
N MET A 39 -3.29 -20.35 -6.33
CA MET A 39 -4.68 -20.83 -6.26
C MET A 39 -5.27 -21.17 -7.64
N SER A 40 -4.56 -20.83 -8.72
CA SER A 40 -5.01 -21.03 -10.11
C SER A 40 -3.84 -21.35 -11.02
N GLY A 41 -4.10 -22.04 -12.13
CA GLY A 41 -3.11 -22.41 -13.15
C GLY A 41 -2.46 -21.21 -13.85
N ASN A 42 -3.11 -20.03 -13.83
CA ASN A 42 -2.55 -18.80 -14.40
C ASN A 42 -1.53 -18.09 -13.49
N LYS A 43 -1.29 -18.60 -12.26
CA LYS A 43 -0.31 -18.09 -11.29
C LYS A 43 -0.41 -16.60 -10.95
N GLU A 44 -1.57 -15.99 -11.19
CA GLU A 44 -1.77 -14.56 -10.95
C GLU A 44 -2.12 -14.27 -9.48
N TYR A 45 -2.85 -15.21 -8.87
CA TYR A 45 -3.31 -15.13 -7.48
C TYR A 45 -2.70 -16.24 -6.64
N GLY A 46 -2.34 -15.91 -5.41
CA GLY A 46 -1.80 -16.88 -4.47
C GLY A 46 -1.76 -16.32 -3.06
N ILE A 47 -1.60 -17.25 -2.11
CA ILE A 47 -1.37 -16.92 -0.71
C ILE A 47 0.15 -16.89 -0.52
N VAL A 48 0.70 -15.72 -0.19
CA VAL A 48 2.13 -15.54 0.07
C VAL A 48 2.38 -15.80 1.55
N SER A 49 3.30 -16.71 1.88
CA SER A 49 3.73 -16.89 3.27
C SER A 49 4.41 -15.61 3.77
N PRO A 50 3.84 -14.88 4.76
CA PRO A 50 4.37 -13.59 5.16
C PRO A 50 5.79 -13.68 5.75
N ASP A 51 6.10 -14.77 6.44
CA ASP A 51 7.41 -14.95 7.08
C ASP A 51 8.51 -15.25 6.07
N LEU A 52 8.23 -16.10 5.06
CA LEU A 52 9.18 -16.36 3.98
C LEU A 52 9.37 -15.13 3.10
N TYR A 53 8.30 -14.41 2.77
CA TYR A 53 8.38 -13.13 2.08
C TYR A 53 9.25 -12.12 2.84
N ARG A 54 9.02 -11.95 4.15
CA ARG A 54 9.83 -11.05 5.00
C ARG A 54 11.30 -11.49 5.05
N ALA A 55 11.56 -12.79 5.12
CA ALA A 55 12.92 -13.33 5.12
C ALA A 55 13.64 -13.05 3.79
N CYS A 56 12.97 -13.30 2.66
CA CYS A 56 13.49 -13.01 1.33
C CYS A 56 13.80 -11.51 1.17
N MET A 57 12.87 -10.62 1.53
CA MET A 57 13.09 -9.17 1.47
C MET A 57 14.32 -8.73 2.31
N LYS A 58 14.44 -9.25 3.53
CA LYS A 58 15.63 -8.98 4.38
C LYS A 58 16.92 -9.49 3.75
N SER A 59 16.91 -10.67 3.13
CA SER A 59 18.09 -11.22 2.44
C SER A 59 18.54 -10.35 1.26
N ARG A 60 17.60 -9.63 0.62
CA ARG A 60 17.85 -8.65 -0.45
C ARG A 60 18.27 -7.27 0.08
N GLY A 61 18.46 -7.13 1.39
CA GLY A 61 18.92 -5.90 2.04
C GLY A 61 17.81 -4.90 2.38
N TRP A 62 16.54 -5.31 2.32
CA TRP A 62 15.43 -4.46 2.75
C TRP A 62 15.26 -4.50 4.27
N THR A 63 15.03 -3.34 4.86
CA THR A 63 14.78 -3.19 6.28
C THR A 63 13.31 -2.87 6.52
N ARG A 64 12.65 -3.60 7.44
CA ARG A 64 11.26 -3.36 7.83
C ARG A 64 11.19 -2.54 9.11
N GLN A 65 10.51 -1.40 9.10
CA GLN A 65 10.32 -0.53 10.27
C GLN A 65 8.90 0.01 10.34
N GLN A 66 8.49 0.40 11.54
CA GLN A 66 7.22 1.11 11.72
C GLN A 66 7.41 2.60 11.50
N HIS A 67 6.60 3.18 10.63
CA HIS A 67 6.49 4.62 10.47
C HIS A 67 5.04 5.06 10.68
N GLN A 68 4.87 6.33 11.04
CA GLN A 68 3.58 6.98 10.93
C GLN A 68 3.27 7.25 9.46
N ASP A 69 1.99 7.32 9.11
CA ASP A 69 1.56 7.75 7.78
C ASP A 69 1.53 9.28 7.69
N PRO A 70 2.13 9.91 6.65
CA PRO A 70 2.90 9.28 5.59
C PRO A 70 4.34 8.95 6.04
N PRO A 71 4.93 7.85 5.54
CA PRO A 71 6.30 7.49 5.86
C PRO A 71 7.30 8.43 5.15
N PRO A 72 8.58 8.47 5.58
CA PRO A 72 9.62 9.22 4.88
C PRO A 72 9.82 8.73 3.42
N PRO A 73 10.42 9.54 2.54
CA PRO A 73 10.76 9.10 1.19
C PRO A 73 11.65 7.85 1.19
N GLY A 74 11.44 6.95 0.23
CA GLY A 74 12.18 5.69 0.12
C GLY A 74 11.68 4.56 1.02
N TRP A 75 10.48 4.71 1.60
CA TRP A 75 9.80 3.70 2.41
C TRP A 75 8.50 3.26 1.75
N PHE A 76 8.34 1.94 1.55
CA PHE A 76 7.28 1.35 0.74
C PHE A 76 6.43 0.34 1.52
N ARG A 77 5.15 0.21 1.16
CA ARG A 77 4.24 -0.79 1.74
C ARG A 77 4.42 -2.14 1.07
N GLY A 78 4.64 -3.17 1.87
CA GLY A 78 4.78 -4.56 1.41
C GLY A 78 3.60 -5.43 1.82
N ILE A 79 3.66 -6.70 1.42
CA ILE A 79 2.67 -7.73 1.76
C ILE A 79 2.82 -8.07 3.25
N GLU A 80 1.72 -8.02 4.01
CA GLU A 80 1.74 -8.18 5.47
C GLU A 80 0.83 -9.29 6.00
N GLY A 81 -0.09 -9.80 5.17
CA GLY A 81 -1.07 -10.83 5.53
C GLY A 81 -1.00 -12.05 4.64
N ASP A 82 -1.71 -13.09 5.06
CA ASP A 82 -1.95 -14.37 4.37
C ASP A 82 -3.17 -14.32 3.43
N GLU A 83 -3.57 -13.11 3.04
CA GLU A 83 -4.67 -12.89 2.11
C GLU A 83 -4.31 -13.36 0.70
N ILE A 84 -5.33 -13.67 -0.10
CA ILE A 84 -5.14 -13.88 -1.53
C ILE A 84 -4.74 -12.56 -2.15
N VAL A 85 -3.50 -12.46 -2.58
CA VAL A 85 -2.95 -11.27 -3.25
C VAL A 85 -2.75 -11.55 -4.73
N ARG A 86 -2.84 -10.49 -5.55
CA ARG A 86 -2.29 -10.49 -6.91
C ARG A 86 -0.78 -10.33 -6.80
N LEU A 87 -0.01 -11.30 -7.27
CA LEU A 87 1.43 -11.35 -7.04
C LEU A 87 2.21 -10.26 -7.80
N ASP A 88 1.62 -9.73 -8.88
CA ASP A 88 2.14 -8.62 -9.67
C ASP A 88 1.76 -7.24 -9.10
N ALA A 89 0.77 -7.19 -8.20
CA ALA A 89 0.26 -5.95 -7.65
C ALA A 89 0.90 -5.64 -6.29
N LEU A 90 1.56 -4.49 -6.21
CA LEU A 90 2.00 -3.96 -4.93
C LEU A 90 0.81 -3.45 -4.12
N PRO A 91 0.86 -3.57 -2.78
CA PRO A 91 -0.08 -2.86 -1.92
C PRO A 91 -0.09 -1.35 -2.20
N PRO A 92 -1.21 -0.66 -1.96
CA PRO A 92 -1.30 0.79 -2.13
C PRO A 92 -0.15 1.52 -1.42
N GLN A 93 0.53 2.40 -2.17
CA GLN A 93 1.68 3.14 -1.67
C GLN A 93 1.26 4.56 -1.29
N PRO A 94 1.59 5.04 -0.08
CA PRO A 94 1.12 6.34 0.39
C PRO A 94 1.55 7.53 -0.48
N HIS A 95 2.66 7.42 -1.22
CA HIS A 95 3.15 8.49 -2.11
C HIS A 95 2.73 8.31 -3.58
N LEU A 96 2.13 7.17 -3.95
CA LEU A 96 1.65 6.90 -5.31
C LEU A 96 0.13 6.89 -5.41
N GLU A 97 -0.58 7.01 -4.27
CA GLU A 97 -1.99 7.39 -4.28
C GLU A 97 -2.09 8.67 -5.12
N PRO A 98 -2.85 8.66 -6.24
CA PRO A 98 -3.20 9.90 -6.91
C PRO A 98 -3.90 10.73 -5.85
N VAL A 99 -3.28 11.85 -5.43
CA VAL A 99 -4.00 12.87 -4.69
C VAL A 99 -5.18 13.19 -5.58
N SER A 100 -6.36 12.68 -5.21
CA SER A 100 -7.59 13.04 -5.88
C SER A 100 -7.83 14.50 -5.51
N ASP A 101 -7.16 15.39 -6.23
CA ASP A 101 -7.35 16.84 -6.24
C ASP A 101 -8.80 17.20 -6.68
N LEU A 102 -9.60 16.19 -7.02
CA LEU A 102 -11.03 16.34 -7.21
C LEU A 102 -11.70 16.75 -5.90
N PRO A 103 -12.40 17.91 -5.91
CA PRO A 103 -13.19 18.39 -4.79
C PRO A 103 -14.10 17.30 -4.22
N ARG A 104 -14.32 17.31 -2.90
CA ARG A 104 -15.13 16.32 -2.18
C ARG A 104 -16.53 16.08 -2.79
N CYS A 105 -17.10 17.06 -3.51
CA CYS A 105 -18.39 16.90 -4.19
C CYS A 105 -18.37 16.04 -5.46
N GLU A 106 -17.21 15.75 -6.04
CA GLU A 106 -17.07 14.90 -7.24
C GLU A 106 -16.85 13.42 -6.88
N ARG A 107 -16.59 13.11 -5.59
CA ARG A 107 -16.21 11.77 -5.10
C ARG A 107 -17.37 10.80 -4.84
N GLY A 108 -18.58 11.14 -5.27
CA GLY A 108 -19.76 10.27 -5.16
C GLY A 108 -20.98 11.03 -4.64
N ALA A 109 -22.12 10.80 -5.29
CA ALA A 109 -23.40 11.44 -5.03
C ALA A 109 -23.89 11.13 -3.60
N THR A 110 -23.49 11.97 -2.65
CA THR A 110 -24.20 12.13 -1.38
C THR A 110 -25.16 13.30 -1.52
N ALA A 111 -26.22 13.33 -0.70
CA ALA A 111 -27.41 14.21 -0.80
C ALA A 111 -27.16 15.74 -0.88
N ALA A 112 -25.91 16.21 -0.93
CA ALA A 112 -25.50 17.60 -1.01
C ALA A 112 -25.18 18.09 -2.44
N THR A 113 -25.37 17.28 -3.50
CA THR A 113 -25.20 17.70 -4.90
C THR A 113 -26.56 17.99 -5.56
N ALA A 114 -26.82 19.25 -5.92
CA ALA A 114 -27.93 19.60 -6.80
C ALA A 114 -27.39 19.85 -8.22
N ARG A 115 -28.07 19.36 -9.26
CA ARG A 115 -27.84 19.81 -10.63
C ARG A 115 -28.36 21.23 -10.77
N ASP A 116 -27.59 22.10 -11.42
CA ASP A 116 -28.10 23.37 -11.90
C ASP A 116 -29.07 23.15 -13.08
N SER A 117 -29.69 24.24 -13.55
CA SER A 117 -30.62 24.22 -14.69
C SER A 117 -29.98 23.77 -16.01
N GLN A 118 -28.65 23.62 -16.07
CA GLN A 118 -27.90 23.13 -17.22
C GLN A 118 -27.42 21.68 -17.02
N GLY A 119 -27.80 21.04 -15.91
CA GLY A 119 -27.47 19.65 -15.62
C GLY A 119 -26.06 19.44 -15.05
N ARG A 120 -25.34 20.51 -14.70
CA ARG A 120 -24.01 20.44 -14.07
C ARG A 120 -24.16 20.32 -12.55
N TRP A 121 -23.39 19.42 -11.95
CA TRP A 121 -23.33 19.26 -10.50
C TRP A 121 -22.57 20.45 -9.88
N ARG A 122 -23.17 21.12 -8.89
CA ARG A 122 -22.48 22.18 -8.13
C ARG A 122 -22.58 21.90 -6.63
N CYS A 123 -21.46 22.12 -5.93
CA CYS A 123 -21.40 22.21 -4.48
C CYS A 123 -22.34 23.37 -4.02
N ARG A 124 -23.34 23.11 -3.16
CA ARG A 124 -24.08 24.20 -2.49
C ARG A 124 -23.14 24.93 -1.52
N LEU A 125 -23.07 26.26 -1.61
CA LEU A 125 -22.48 27.13 -0.60
C LEU A 125 -23.45 27.31 0.57
#